data_AF-A0A2E2TUN0-F1
#
_entry.id   AF-A0A2E2TUN0-F1
#
_cell.length_a   1.000
_cell.length_b   1.000
_cell.length_c   1.000
_cell.angle_alpha   90.00
_cell.angle_beta   90.00
_cell.angle_gamma   90.00
#
_symmetry.space_group_name_H-M   'P 1'
#
loop_
_entity.id
_entity.type
_entity.pdbx_description
1 polymer ?
#
loop_
_entity_poly.entity_id
_entity_poly.type
_entity_poly.pdbx_seq_one_letter_code
_entity_poly.pdbx_strand_id
1 'polypeptide(L)'
;MVLGLISKWWAAQHGRQLGYAATASGALGILFLTCFGQILFLQDSSTWGDFTGAAIGGGAVSAILLLLVLPEFFTLRGHALLLEELMELESTSEIRRRKADGNESASALGAGHEASWTAFLESKGLRR
;
A
#
# COMPACT_ATOMS: atom_id res chain seq x y z
N MET A 1 -0.06 1.17 27.43
CA MET A 1 1.40 1.11 27.17
C MET A 1 1.73 0.49 25.80
N VAL A 2 1.09 -0.62 25.42
CA VAL A 2 1.32 -1.30 24.12
C VAL A 2 0.98 -0.43 22.89
N LEU A 3 -0.12 0.32 22.91
CA LEU A 3 -0.52 1.20 21.79
C LEU A 3 0.54 2.26 21.43
N GLY A 4 1.25 2.80 22.43
CA GLY A 4 2.29 3.82 22.21
C GLY A 4 3.60 3.23 21.69
N LEU A 5 3.87 1.95 21.95
CA LEU A 5 5.02 1.25 21.36
C LEU A 5 4.74 0.90 19.89
N ILE A 6 3.50 0.46 19.59
CA ILE A 6 3.06 0.20 18.21
C ILE A 6 3.07 1.48 17.39
N SER A 7 2.56 2.61 17.93
CA SER A 7 2.56 3.87 17.18
C SER A 7 3.97 4.42 16.94
N LYS A 8 4.88 4.30 17.92
CA LYS A 8 6.28 4.70 17.76
C LYS A 8 7.02 3.80 16.77
N TRP A 9 6.77 2.49 16.82
CA TRP A 9 7.32 1.56 15.84
C TRP A 9 6.78 1.83 14.43
N TRP A 10 5.48 2.11 14.31
CA TRP A 10 4.85 2.45 13.04
C TRP A 10 5.37 3.77 12.45
N ALA A 11 5.55 4.80 13.29
CA ALA A 11 6.18 6.06 12.90
C ALA A 11 7.65 5.87 12.51
N ALA A 12 8.37 4.91 13.12
CA ALA A 12 9.73 4.57 12.74
C ALA A 12 9.81 3.81 11.39
N GLN A 13 8.70 3.30 10.87
CA GLN A 13 8.60 2.70 9.53
C GLN A 13 8.20 3.69 8.43
N HIS A 14 8.12 4.99 8.74
CA HIS A 14 7.84 6.04 7.76
C HIS A 14 8.79 5.90 6.55
N GLY A 15 8.24 5.73 5.35
CA GLY A 15 9.01 5.34 4.16
C GLY A 15 8.89 3.90 3.66
N ARG A 16 8.54 2.95 4.55
CA ARG A 16 8.35 1.52 4.22
C ARG A 16 6.89 1.09 4.32
N GLN A 17 6.02 2.00 4.76
CA GLN A 17 4.59 1.77 4.98
C GLN A 17 3.89 1.27 3.71
N LEU A 18 4.23 1.84 2.54
CA LEU A 18 3.71 1.36 1.24
C LEU A 18 4.05 -0.13 1.03
N GLY A 19 5.29 -0.54 1.30
CA GLY A 19 5.74 -1.92 1.10
C GLY A 19 5.06 -2.89 2.06
N TYR A 20 4.88 -2.50 3.32
CA TYR A 20 4.17 -3.31 4.30
C TYR A 20 2.67 -3.41 3.99
N ALA A 21 2.02 -2.30 3.67
CA ALA A 21 0.62 -2.28 3.26
C ALA A 21 0.40 -3.14 2.02
N ALA A 22 1.30 -3.06 1.02
CA ALA A 22 1.25 -3.87 -0.20
C ALA A 22 1.41 -5.37 0.08
N THR A 23 2.36 -5.73 0.95
CA THR A 23 2.61 -7.14 1.30
C THR A 23 1.44 -7.69 2.12
N ALA A 24 0.93 -6.92 3.07
CA ALA A 24 -0.22 -7.29 3.88
C ALA A 24 -1.49 -7.44 3.03
N SER A 25 -1.79 -6.47 2.16
CA SER A 25 -2.95 -6.54 1.26
C SER A 25 -2.82 -7.70 0.27
N GLY A 26 -1.61 -7.93 -0.27
CA GLY A 26 -1.35 -9.04 -1.18
C GLY A 26 -1.52 -10.40 -0.51
N ALA A 27 -0.91 -10.60 0.68
CA ALA A 27 -1.01 -11.86 1.42
C ALA A 27 -2.45 -12.15 1.86
N LEU A 28 -3.17 -11.15 2.37
CA LEU A 28 -4.57 -11.30 2.76
C LEU A 28 -5.47 -11.54 1.54
N GLY A 29 -5.17 -10.91 0.40
CA GLY A 29 -5.87 -11.14 -0.86
C GLY A 29 -5.71 -12.57 -1.36
N ILE A 30 -4.49 -13.10 -1.36
CA ILE A 30 -4.21 -14.50 -1.73
C ILE A 30 -4.94 -15.46 -0.78
N LEU A 31 -4.91 -15.20 0.52
CA LEU A 31 -5.59 -16.04 1.50
C LEU A 31 -7.11 -16.03 1.28
N PHE A 32 -7.70 -14.84 1.07
CA PHE A 32 -9.12 -14.70 0.77
C PHE A 32 -9.51 -15.46 -0.50
N LEU A 33 -8.75 -15.31 -1.59
CA LEU A 33 -8.99 -16.01 -2.86
C LEU A 33 -8.85 -17.53 -2.72
N THR A 34 -7.89 -17.99 -1.89
CA THR A 34 -7.71 -19.43 -1.62
C THR A 34 -8.91 -19.99 -0.85
N CYS A 35 -9.37 -19.29 0.18
CA CYS A 35 -10.57 -19.66 0.93
C CYS A 35 -11.82 -19.66 0.05
N PHE A 36 -11.99 -18.62 -0.76
CA PHE A 36 -13.12 -18.51 -1.70
C PHE A 36 -13.08 -19.60 -2.76
N GLY A 37 -11.87 -19.91 -3.26
CA GLY A 37 -11.61 -20.98 -4.20
C GLY A 37 -12.03 -22.36 -3.66
N GLN A 38 -11.66 -22.65 -2.40
CA GLN A 38 -12.04 -23.89 -1.74
C GLN A 38 -13.57 -24.01 -1.61
N ILE A 39 -14.27 -22.94 -1.22
CA ILE A 39 -15.71 -22.97 -0.99
C ILE A 39 -16.48 -23.14 -2.31
N LEU A 40 -16.05 -22.46 -3.37
CA LEU A 40 -16.80 -22.42 -4.63
C LEU A 40 -16.46 -23.54 -5.60
N PHE A 41 -15.20 -24.00 -5.65
CA PHE A 41 -14.72 -24.86 -6.74
C PHE A 41 -14.32 -26.27 -6.31
N LEU A 42 -14.07 -26.52 -5.02
CA LEU A 42 -13.61 -27.83 -4.54
C LEU A 42 -14.74 -28.72 -4.00
N GLN A 43 -16.01 -28.41 -4.28
CA GLN A 43 -17.18 -29.07 -3.68
C GLN A 43 -17.25 -30.58 -3.99
N ASP A 44 -16.73 -31.02 -5.14
CA ASP A 44 -16.74 -32.43 -5.57
C ASP A 44 -15.64 -33.28 -4.90
N SER A 45 -14.77 -32.69 -4.06
CA SER A 45 -13.69 -33.44 -3.42
C SER A 45 -14.15 -34.13 -2.13
N SER A 46 -13.63 -35.33 -1.87
CA SER A 46 -13.93 -36.09 -0.64
C SER A 46 -13.45 -35.39 0.64
N THR A 47 -12.50 -34.47 0.53
CA THR A 47 -11.92 -33.68 1.64
C THR A 47 -12.56 -32.30 1.79
N TRP A 48 -13.56 -31.95 0.97
CA TRP A 48 -14.18 -30.63 0.98
C TRP A 48 -14.78 -30.28 2.34
N GLY A 49 -15.52 -31.21 2.96
CA GLY A 49 -16.14 -31.01 4.26
C GLY A 49 -15.14 -30.69 5.38
N ASP A 50 -13.95 -31.30 5.33
CA ASP A 50 -12.93 -31.15 6.37
C ASP A 50 -12.33 -29.73 6.41
N PHE A 51 -12.21 -29.09 5.24
CA PHE A 51 -11.59 -27.76 5.11
C PHE A 51 -12.59 -26.62 5.01
N THR A 52 -13.87 -26.88 4.78
CA THR A 52 -14.89 -25.84 4.57
C THR A 52 -15.06 -24.93 5.79
N GLY A 53 -15.06 -25.50 7.01
CA GLY A 53 -15.14 -24.70 8.23
C GLY A 53 -13.96 -23.74 8.39
N ALA A 54 -12.75 -24.21 8.11
CA ALA A 54 -11.54 -23.39 8.14
C ALA A 54 -11.52 -22.34 7.02
N ALA A 55 -12.00 -22.69 5.83
CA ALA A 55 -12.09 -21.77 4.70
C ALA A 55 -13.10 -20.63 4.94
N ILE A 56 -14.26 -20.92 5.56
CA ILE A 56 -15.24 -19.89 5.93
C ILE A 56 -14.64 -18.96 6.99
N GLY A 57 -14.04 -19.51 8.05
CA GLY A 57 -13.41 -18.73 9.11
C GLY A 57 -12.25 -17.87 8.59
N GLY A 58 -11.35 -18.48 7.81
CA GLY A 58 -10.21 -17.79 7.19
C GLY A 58 -10.63 -16.74 6.18
N GLY A 59 -11.66 -17.03 5.37
CA GLY A 59 -12.25 -16.08 4.43
C GLY A 59 -12.87 -14.87 5.12
N ALA A 60 -13.62 -15.07 6.21
CA ALA A 60 -14.22 -13.98 6.98
C ALA A 60 -13.15 -13.09 7.63
N VAL A 61 -12.13 -13.70 8.25
CA VAL A 61 -11.04 -12.95 8.90
C VAL A 61 -10.22 -12.17 7.88
N SER A 62 -9.84 -12.79 6.76
CA SER A 62 -9.11 -12.09 5.70
C SER A 62 -9.91 -10.95 5.08
N ALA A 63 -11.22 -11.12 4.87
CA ALA A 63 -12.09 -10.05 4.38
C ALA A 63 -12.10 -8.85 5.32
N ILE A 64 -12.26 -9.06 6.63
CA ILE A 64 -12.25 -7.98 7.63
C ILE A 64 -10.89 -7.26 7.62
N LEU A 65 -9.80 -8.01 7.64
CA LEU A 65 -8.45 -7.43 7.63
C LEU A 65 -8.17 -6.66 6.32
N LEU A 66 -8.64 -7.16 5.18
CA LEU A 66 -8.55 -6.46 3.90
C LEU A 66 -9.26 -5.12 3.93
N LEU A 67 -10.46 -5.04 4.52
CA LEU A 67 -11.18 -3.76 4.64
C LEU A 67 -10.43 -2.71 5.46
N LEU A 68 -9.55 -3.14 6.37
CA LEU A 68 -8.71 -2.23 7.15
C LEU A 68 -7.42 -1.84 6.42
N VAL A 69 -6.78 -2.78 5.73
CA VAL A 69 -5.46 -2.58 5.10
C VAL A 69 -5.57 -1.98 3.70
N LEU A 70 -6.59 -2.31 2.92
CA LEU A 70 -6.77 -1.83 1.53
C LEU A 70 -6.86 -0.30 1.43
N PRO A 71 -7.65 0.41 2.24
CA PRO A 71 -7.76 1.87 2.13
C PRO A 71 -6.41 2.57 2.33
N GLU A 72 -5.63 2.10 3.31
CA GLU A 72 -4.29 2.61 3.58
C GLU A 72 -3.34 2.32 2.41
N PHE A 73 -3.36 1.09 1.88
CA PHE A 73 -2.59 0.73 0.69
C PHE A 73 -2.93 1.62 -0.51
N PHE A 74 -4.22 1.81 -0.83
CA PHE A 74 -4.64 2.62 -1.97
C PHE A 74 -4.26 4.10 -1.81
N THR A 75 -4.36 4.64 -0.60
CA THR A 75 -3.98 6.03 -0.31
C THR A 75 -2.48 6.24 -0.56
N LEU A 76 -1.64 5.39 0.01
CA LEU A 76 -0.19 5.45 -0.20
C LEU A 76 0.17 5.19 -1.68
N ARG A 77 -0.49 4.24 -2.34
CA ARG A 77 -0.26 3.97 -3.75
C ARG A 77 -0.65 5.17 -4.63
N GLY A 78 -1.71 5.90 -4.26
CA GLY A 78 -2.12 7.14 -4.92
C GLY A 78 -1.04 8.21 -4.88
N HIS A 79 -0.43 8.44 -3.70
CA HIS A 79 0.71 9.36 -3.59
C HIS A 79 1.91 8.93 -4.44
N ALA A 80 2.19 7.62 -4.52
CA ALA A 80 3.30 7.10 -5.31
C ALA A 80 3.08 7.33 -6.82
N LEU A 81 1.86 7.07 -7.30
CA LEU A 81 1.49 7.31 -8.68
C LEU A 81 1.50 8.80 -9.04
N LEU A 82 1.04 9.67 -8.13
CA LEU A 82 1.10 11.12 -8.32
C LEU A 82 2.54 11.60 -8.50
N LEU A 83 3.47 11.12 -7.66
CA LEU A 83 4.89 11.45 -7.81
C LEU A 83 5.46 10.96 -9.13
N GLU A 84 5.12 9.74 -9.55
CA GLU A 84 5.54 9.17 -10.83
C GLU A 84 5.04 10.03 -12.00
N GLU A 85 3.75 10.40 -12.00
CA GLU A 85 3.15 11.30 -12.99
C GLU A 85 3.88 12.66 -13.04
N LEU A 86 4.15 13.26 -11.87
CA LEU A 86 4.86 14.55 -11.81
C LEU A 86 6.31 14.45 -12.29
N MET A 87 6.97 13.32 -12.06
CA MET A 87 8.34 13.08 -12.51
C MET A 87 8.42 12.79 -14.01
N GLU A 88 7.33 12.32 -14.62
CA GLU A 88 7.21 12.11 -16.06
C GLU A 88 6.94 13.41 -16.84
N LEU A 89 6.45 14.47 -16.18
CA LEU A 89 6.22 15.76 -16.83
C LEU A 89 7.51 16.37 -17.42
N GLU A 90 7.44 16.79 -18.69
CA GLU A 90 8.54 17.50 -19.35
C GLU A 90 8.58 18.99 -19.00
N SER A 91 7.40 19.60 -18.79
CA SER A 91 7.24 21.04 -18.59
C SER A 91 7.63 21.49 -17.18
N THR A 92 8.70 22.28 -17.07
CA THR A 92 9.18 22.84 -15.80
C THR A 92 8.19 23.81 -15.15
N SER A 93 7.34 24.49 -15.93
CA SER A 93 6.33 25.41 -15.41
C SER A 93 5.17 24.66 -14.74
N GLU A 94 4.77 23.50 -15.27
CA GLU A 94 3.75 22.64 -14.68
C GLU A 94 4.26 21.94 -13.43
N ILE A 95 5.50 21.44 -13.45
CA ILE A 95 6.17 20.89 -12.26
C ILE A 95 6.24 21.95 -11.16
N ARG A 96 6.58 23.19 -11.49
CA ARG A 96 6.64 24.28 -10.50
C ARG A 96 5.27 24.58 -9.89
N ARG A 97 4.19 24.49 -10.69
CA ARG A 97 2.81 24.71 -10.23
C ARG A 97 2.34 23.59 -9.29
N ARG A 98 2.65 22.33 -9.60
CA ARG A 98 2.28 21.16 -8.79
C ARG A 98 3.34 20.73 -7.77
N LYS A 99 4.35 21.58 -7.53
CA LYS A 99 5.46 21.28 -6.60
C LYS A 99 4.97 21.05 -5.17
N ALA A 100 3.92 21.76 -4.75
CA ALA A 100 3.33 21.59 -3.43
C ALA A 100 2.74 20.19 -3.26
N ASP A 101 1.94 19.75 -4.23
CA ASP A 101 1.32 18.41 -4.27
C ASP A 101 2.36 17.29 -4.28
N GLY A 102 3.46 17.49 -5.02
CA GLY A 102 4.60 16.57 -5.05
C GLY A 102 5.35 16.52 -3.71
N ASN A 103 5.59 17.66 -3.06
CA ASN A 103 6.21 17.70 -1.73
C ASN A 103 5.33 17.01 -0.67
N GLU A 104 4.02 17.24 -0.70
CA GLU A 104 3.07 16.60 0.21
C GLU A 104 3.04 15.09 0.02
N SER A 105 3.01 14.63 -1.24
CA SER A 105 3.01 13.20 -1.56
C SER A 105 4.34 12.51 -1.23
N ALA A 106 5.47 13.18 -1.47
CA ALA A 106 6.79 12.70 -1.08
C ALA A 106 6.90 12.57 0.44
N SER A 107 6.37 13.53 1.19
CA SER A 107 6.38 13.49 2.64
C SER A 107 5.43 12.44 3.21
N ALA A 108 4.24 12.26 2.61
CA ALA A 108 3.31 11.20 3.00
C ALA A 108 3.91 9.81 2.82
N LEU A 109 4.70 9.60 1.76
CA LEU A 109 5.37 8.32 1.50
C LEU A 109 6.63 8.13 2.34
N GLY A 110 7.40 9.19 2.54
CA GLY A 110 8.68 9.17 3.25
C GLY A 110 9.80 8.39 2.54
N ALA A 111 10.88 8.12 3.28
CA ALA A 111 12.11 7.45 2.85
C ALA A 111 12.60 7.86 1.44
N GLY A 112 12.84 6.88 0.57
CA GLY A 112 13.47 7.08 -0.73
C GLY A 112 12.68 7.99 -1.68
N HIS A 113 11.37 8.17 -1.45
CA HIS A 113 10.51 9.01 -2.30
C HIS A 113 10.77 10.50 -2.08
N GLU A 114 11.13 10.93 -0.86
CA GLU A 114 11.56 12.31 -0.61
C GLU A 114 12.90 12.63 -1.27
N ALA A 115 13.83 11.67 -1.20
CA ALA A 115 15.14 11.80 -1.82
C ALA A 115 15.04 11.80 -3.35
N SER A 116 14.25 10.91 -3.94
CA SER A 116 14.04 10.87 -5.40
C SER A 116 13.34 12.11 -5.91
N TRP A 117 12.31 12.60 -5.21
CA TRP A 117 11.62 13.83 -5.56
C TRP A 117 12.54 15.06 -5.46
N THR A 118 13.36 15.14 -4.42
CA THR A 118 14.33 16.23 -4.25
C THR A 118 15.38 16.21 -5.37
N ALA A 119 15.96 15.05 -5.67
CA ALA A 119 16.91 14.88 -6.77
C ALA A 119 16.29 15.23 -8.14
N PHE A 120 15.02 14.87 -8.36
CA PHE A 120 14.30 15.26 -9.57
C PHE A 120 14.16 16.78 -9.70
N LEU A 121 13.76 17.46 -8.62
CA LEU A 121 13.64 18.91 -8.61
C LEU A 121 14.99 19.61 -8.81
N GLU A 122 16.07 19.08 -8.25
CA GLU A 122 17.45 19.56 -8.49
C GLU A 122 17.87 19.38 -9.95
N SER A 123 17.58 18.22 -10.56
CA SER A 123 17.89 17.95 -11.97
C SER A 123 17.19 18.92 -12.93
N LYS A 124 16.02 19.43 -12.56
CA LYS A 124 15.24 20.42 -13.30
C LYS A 124 15.54 21.88 -12.89
N GLY A 125 16.47 22.10 -11.96
CA GLY A 125 16.84 23.45 -11.47
C GLY A 125 15.75 24.14 -10.63
N LEU A 126 14.76 23.39 -10.13
CA LEU A 126 13.62 23.88 -9.36
C LEU A 126 13.85 23.84 -7.84
N ARG A 127 15.03 23.36 -7.43
CA ARG A 127 15.53 23.32 -6.05
C ARG A 127 17.06 23.46 -6.09
N ARG A 128 17.61 24.23 -5.15
CA ARG A 128 19.05 24.47 -4.96
C ARG A 128 19.50 23.84 -3.67
#